data_AF-A0A7S3RTJ8-F1
#
_entry.id   AF-A0A7S3RTJ8-F1
#
_cell.length_a   1.000
_cell.length_b   1.000
_cell.length_c   1.000
_cell.angle_alpha   90.00
_cell.angle_beta   90.00
_cell.angle_gamma   90.00
#
_symmetry.space_group_name_H-M   'P 1'
#
loop_
_entity.id
_entity.type
_entity.pdbx_description
1 polymer ?
#
loop_
_entity_poly.entity_id
_entity_poly.type
_entity_poly.pdbx_seq_one_letter_code
_entity_poly.pdbx_strand_id
1 'polypeptide(L)'
;VAAGGSSGAAMARSASASAVLLAAAAACAAVADGASPQMGLEGLLAGLGGLDGMGGGFGQEELCRPGQVSVPKASHHKEMTANGCGPQGMQIKEPFGLFRCCNFHDVCFSACGTTHQFCEEEFERCMKRVCKKPDSGKKKECKAKASLMKGLTSGFGGAFHYTSQKASCTCAATGDAARKHHREYLQSFLQEYDAAAADDGRVDALLQKWRGREGELYARLVKKHGQHFVRFVDIEAEFDNASESEQEL
;
A
#
# COMPACT_ATOMS: atom_id res chain seq x y z
N VAL A 1 -31.81 38.23 -53.61
CA VAL A 1 -32.02 39.12 -52.45
C VAL A 1 -31.09 38.61 -51.36
N ALA A 2 -29.85 39.11 -51.25
CA ALA A 2 -29.38 40.45 -50.91
C ALA A 2 -28.98 40.48 -49.42
N ALA A 3 -27.71 40.79 -49.15
CA ALA A 3 -27.10 40.69 -47.83
C ALA A 3 -27.15 42.01 -47.04
N GLY A 4 -27.05 41.91 -45.71
CA GLY A 4 -26.74 43.01 -44.81
C GLY A 4 -25.67 42.57 -43.80
N GLY A 5 -24.73 43.42 -43.38
CA GLY A 5 -24.53 44.80 -43.79
C GLY A 5 -23.12 45.32 -43.48
N SER A 6 -22.82 46.51 -44.00
CA SER A 6 -21.65 47.32 -43.63
C SER A 6 -22.00 48.16 -42.36
N SER A 7 -21.13 48.97 -41.75
CA SER A 7 -19.75 49.37 -42.05
C SER A 7 -19.08 49.86 -40.74
N GLY A 8 -17.75 49.99 -40.71
CA GLY A 8 -17.06 50.51 -39.51
C GLY A 8 -15.55 50.65 -39.66
N ALA A 9 -15.09 51.62 -40.45
CA ALA A 9 -13.67 51.85 -40.72
C ALA A 9 -13.11 53.08 -39.98
N ALA A 10 -11.90 52.95 -39.44
CA ALA A 10 -11.11 54.08 -38.94
C ALA A 10 -9.60 53.86 -39.22
N MET A 11 -9.09 54.51 -40.27
CA MET A 11 -7.66 54.82 -40.44
C MET A 11 -7.37 56.16 -39.71
N ALA A 12 -6.16 56.64 -39.41
CA ALA A 12 -4.77 56.21 -39.67
C ALA A 12 -3.88 56.68 -38.47
N ARG A 13 -2.57 56.40 -38.38
CA ARG A 13 -1.49 57.11 -39.11
C ARG A 13 -0.09 56.47 -38.92
N SER A 14 0.78 56.66 -39.92
CA SER A 14 2.25 56.49 -39.89
C SER A 14 2.94 57.77 -39.35
N ALA A 15 4.24 57.95 -39.06
CA ALA A 15 5.50 57.17 -39.20
C ALA A 15 6.42 57.50 -37.97
N SER A 16 7.74 57.28 -37.85
CA SER A 16 8.87 56.76 -38.66
C SER A 16 9.96 56.28 -37.66
N ALA A 17 10.51 55.06 -37.69
CA ALA A 17 11.62 54.55 -38.53
C ALA A 17 12.95 55.36 -38.50
N SER A 18 13.91 54.90 -37.67
CA SER A 18 15.40 54.87 -37.81
C SER A 18 16.07 54.76 -36.41
N ALA A 19 17.25 54.19 -36.16
CA ALA A 19 18.11 53.16 -36.80
C ALA A 19 19.32 52.90 -35.85
N VAL A 20 20.26 51.99 -36.20
CA VAL A 20 21.62 51.80 -35.60
C VAL A 20 21.68 51.10 -34.22
N LEU A 21 22.54 50.09 -33.93
CA LEU A 21 23.18 48.99 -34.71
C LEU A 21 24.00 48.12 -33.72
N LEU A 22 24.09 46.78 -33.96
CA LEU A 22 25.08 45.83 -33.36
C LEU A 22 25.01 45.67 -31.82
N ALA A 23 25.50 44.61 -31.15
CA ALA A 23 25.71 43.18 -31.45
C ALA A 23 25.79 42.47 -30.05
N ALA A 24 25.91 41.14 -29.86
CA ALA A 24 26.11 40.00 -30.75
C ALA A 24 25.36 38.77 -30.18
N ALA A 25 25.27 37.68 -30.94
CA ALA A 25 24.64 36.44 -30.49
C ALA A 25 25.64 35.50 -29.79
N ALA A 26 25.14 34.74 -28.80
CA ALA A 26 25.69 33.45 -28.41
C ALA A 26 24.50 32.53 -28.11
N ALA A 27 24.38 31.42 -28.85
CA ALA A 27 23.27 30.49 -28.72
C ALA A 27 23.76 29.16 -28.15
N CYS A 28 22.88 28.45 -27.44
CA CYS A 28 22.88 27.00 -27.39
C CYS A 28 21.45 26.51 -27.18
N ALA A 29 21.01 25.55 -27.99
CA ALA A 29 19.75 24.86 -27.80
C ALA A 29 20.02 23.47 -27.23
N ALA A 30 19.18 23.04 -26.30
CA ALA A 30 19.10 21.65 -25.86
C ALA A 30 17.61 21.28 -25.70
N VAL A 31 17.28 20.07 -26.11
CA VAL A 31 15.97 19.45 -25.91
C VAL A 31 16.16 18.17 -25.10
N ALA A 32 15.08 17.69 -24.48
CA ALA A 32 15.06 16.54 -23.57
C ALA A 32 15.76 16.82 -22.21
N ASP A 33 15.48 16.09 -21.13
CA ASP A 33 14.66 14.87 -21.04
C ASP A 33 13.68 14.87 -19.85
N GLY A 34 12.68 13.99 -19.91
CA GLY A 34 11.70 13.82 -18.84
C GLY A 34 12.23 12.93 -17.71
N ALA A 35 12.58 13.53 -16.56
CA ALA A 35 13.05 12.80 -15.39
C ALA A 35 11.92 12.49 -14.38
N SER A 36 11.24 11.36 -14.57
CA SER A 36 10.54 10.71 -13.45
C SER A 36 11.55 10.36 -12.36
N PRO A 37 11.27 10.58 -11.06
CA PRO A 37 12.21 10.27 -9.99
C PRO A 37 12.42 8.75 -9.90
N GLN A 38 13.55 8.28 -10.44
CA GLN A 38 13.96 6.89 -10.29
C GLN A 38 14.33 6.66 -8.81
N MET A 39 13.53 5.86 -8.09
CA MET A 39 13.94 5.35 -6.79
C MET A 39 15.03 4.28 -7.00
N GLY A 40 16.27 4.75 -7.19
CA GLY A 40 17.43 3.90 -7.39
C GLY A 40 17.74 3.03 -6.18
N LEU A 41 18.68 2.10 -6.35
CA LEU A 41 19.13 1.20 -5.29
C LEU A 41 19.63 1.96 -4.05
N GLU A 42 20.15 3.18 -4.21
CA GLU A 42 20.54 4.06 -3.11
C GLU A 42 19.34 4.56 -2.28
N GLY A 43 18.18 4.80 -2.90
CA GLY A 43 16.94 5.12 -2.17
C GLY A 43 16.42 3.91 -1.38
N LEU A 44 16.55 2.71 -1.94
CA LEU A 44 16.26 1.46 -1.25
C LEU A 44 17.24 1.24 -0.06
N LEU A 45 18.53 1.50 -0.27
CA LEU A 45 19.58 1.38 0.77
C LEU A 45 19.47 2.47 1.85
N ALA A 46 19.04 3.68 1.52
CA ALA A 46 18.73 4.73 2.49
C ALA A 46 17.56 4.35 3.39
N GLY A 47 16.53 3.69 2.82
CA GLY A 47 15.45 3.05 3.58
C GLY A 47 15.89 1.84 4.42
N LEU A 48 17.09 1.30 4.19
CA LEU A 48 17.70 0.18 4.91
C LEU A 48 18.79 0.61 5.93
N GLY A 49 18.97 1.91 6.16
CA GLY A 49 19.45 2.43 7.45
C GLY A 49 20.85 1.98 7.93
N GLY A 50 21.87 2.02 7.05
CA GLY A 50 23.28 1.84 7.45
C GLY A 50 23.72 0.38 7.51
N LEU A 51 24.62 0.01 6.60
CA LEU A 51 25.09 -1.38 6.38
C LEU A 51 26.18 -1.85 7.36
N ASP A 52 26.15 -1.38 8.61
CA ASP A 52 27.05 -1.78 9.70
C ASP A 52 26.36 -2.75 10.67
N GLY A 53 26.22 -4.02 10.28
CA GLY A 53 25.81 -5.08 11.23
C GLY A 53 24.94 -6.20 10.68
N MET A 54 25.49 -7.08 9.83
CA MET A 54 24.81 -8.35 9.45
C MET A 54 24.83 -9.37 10.60
N GLY A 55 24.04 -9.15 11.66
CA GLY A 55 24.09 -10.03 12.84
C GLY A 55 23.18 -9.71 14.03
N GLY A 56 22.10 -8.95 13.86
CA GLY A 56 21.15 -8.67 14.93
C GLY A 56 19.82 -8.16 14.39
N GLY A 57 18.72 -8.45 15.08
CA GLY A 57 17.43 -7.84 14.74
C GLY A 57 17.49 -6.35 15.04
N PHE A 58 17.23 -5.51 14.02
CA PHE A 58 17.03 -4.08 14.23
C PHE A 58 15.98 -3.88 15.32
N GLY A 59 16.36 -3.21 16.40
CA GLY A 59 15.44 -2.93 17.51
C GLY A 59 14.30 -2.05 17.01
N GLN A 60 13.13 -2.66 16.80
CA GLN A 60 11.94 -1.93 16.37
C GLN A 60 11.53 -1.00 17.51
N GLU A 61 11.72 0.30 17.29
CA GLU A 61 11.24 1.36 18.16
C GLU A 61 9.74 1.18 18.40
N GLU A 62 9.32 1.12 19.68
CA GLU A 62 7.93 0.81 20.02
C GLU A 62 6.98 1.82 19.36
N LEU A 63 6.02 1.31 18.58
CA LEU A 63 5.06 2.09 17.79
C LEU A 63 4.26 3.10 18.62
N CYS A 64 4.07 2.79 19.90
CA CYS A 64 3.43 3.62 20.91
C CYS A 64 4.27 3.59 22.19
N ARG A 65 4.16 4.62 23.03
CA ARG A 65 4.95 4.71 24.28
C ARG A 65 4.51 3.63 25.29
N PRO A 66 5.38 3.20 26.23
CA PRO A 66 5.01 2.28 27.29
C PRO A 66 3.70 2.67 28.01
N GLY A 67 2.78 1.71 28.09
CA GLY A 67 1.42 1.89 28.65
C GLY A 67 0.35 2.34 27.65
N GLN A 68 0.72 2.81 26.47
CA GLN A 68 -0.19 3.06 25.34
C GLN A 68 -0.40 1.77 24.53
N VAL A 69 -1.46 1.75 23.70
CA VAL A 69 -1.78 0.63 22.80
C VAL A 69 -2.03 1.17 21.38
N SER A 70 -1.51 0.50 20.36
CA SER A 70 -1.77 0.83 18.96
C SER A 70 -3.19 0.44 18.54
N VAL A 71 -3.92 1.38 17.95
CA VAL A 71 -5.30 1.20 17.47
C VAL A 71 -5.47 1.77 16.05
N PRO A 72 -6.35 1.21 15.19
CA PRO A 72 -6.46 1.65 13.80
C PRO A 72 -6.95 3.10 13.68
N LYS A 73 -6.38 3.90 12.78
CA LYS A 73 -7.00 5.18 12.40
C LYS A 73 -8.35 4.90 11.71
N ALA A 74 -9.39 5.64 12.09
CA ALA A 74 -10.80 5.28 11.87
C ALA A 74 -11.16 4.86 10.43
N SER A 75 -10.59 5.51 9.42
CA SER A 75 -10.87 5.24 8.00
C SER A 75 -9.69 4.67 7.22
N HIS A 76 -8.58 4.28 7.86
CA HIS A 76 -7.33 3.93 7.17
C HIS A 76 -7.45 2.70 6.25
N HIS A 77 -8.42 1.82 6.47
CA HIS A 77 -8.70 0.73 5.53
C HIS A 77 -8.97 1.25 4.10
N LYS A 78 -9.52 2.47 3.93
CA LYS A 78 -9.77 3.11 2.62
C LYS A 78 -8.53 3.76 2.00
N GLU A 79 -7.43 3.86 2.75
CA GLU A 79 -6.12 4.33 2.29
C GLU A 79 -5.23 3.16 1.83
N MET A 80 -5.59 1.92 2.21
CA MET A 80 -4.86 0.70 1.88
C MET A 80 -4.69 0.56 0.36
N THR A 81 -3.45 0.32 -0.04
CA THR A 81 -3.05 0.16 -1.43
C THR A 81 -2.36 -1.18 -1.59
N ALA A 82 -2.71 -1.92 -2.64
CA ALA A 82 -1.94 -3.05 -3.13
C ALA A 82 -1.21 -2.63 -4.41
N ASN A 83 0.09 -2.92 -4.49
CA ASN A 83 0.91 -2.63 -5.68
C ASN A 83 1.54 -3.90 -6.28
N GLY A 84 1.21 -5.08 -5.76
CA GLY A 84 1.66 -6.37 -6.29
C GLY A 84 3.11 -6.67 -5.94
N CYS A 85 3.69 -7.70 -6.55
CA CYS A 85 4.99 -8.19 -6.13
C CYS A 85 6.15 -7.22 -6.44
N GLY A 86 6.69 -6.56 -5.42
CA GLY A 86 7.89 -5.72 -5.52
C GLY A 86 7.68 -4.31 -4.97
N PRO A 87 8.73 -3.48 -4.88
CA PRO A 87 8.59 -2.10 -4.46
C PRO A 87 7.83 -1.27 -5.51
N GLN A 88 7.15 -0.21 -5.05
CA GLN A 88 6.31 0.65 -5.89
C GLN A 88 7.11 1.24 -7.06
N GLY A 89 6.64 1.00 -8.30
CA GLY A 89 7.31 1.39 -9.54
C GLY A 89 8.31 0.36 -10.09
N MET A 90 8.53 -0.75 -9.38
CA MET A 90 9.39 -1.87 -9.80
C MET A 90 8.64 -3.21 -9.71
N GLN A 91 7.37 -3.22 -10.14
CA GLN A 91 6.51 -4.41 -10.09
C GLN A 91 7.08 -5.58 -10.89
N ILE A 92 7.37 -6.67 -10.18
CA ILE A 92 7.90 -7.93 -10.69
C ILE A 92 6.74 -8.74 -11.28
N LYS A 93 6.53 -8.64 -12.59
CA LYS A 93 5.67 -9.58 -13.32
C LYS A 93 6.15 -11.02 -13.08
N GLU A 94 5.24 -11.88 -12.66
CA GLU A 94 5.51 -13.29 -12.37
C GLU A 94 4.36 -14.16 -12.90
N PRO A 95 4.63 -15.35 -13.48
CA PRO A 95 3.62 -16.13 -14.19
C PRO A 95 3.02 -17.27 -13.33
N PHE A 96 3.02 -17.17 -12.00
CA PHE A 96 2.63 -18.28 -11.12
C PHE A 96 1.37 -18.02 -10.28
N GLY A 97 0.89 -16.77 -10.19
CA GLY A 97 -0.27 -16.38 -9.38
C GLY A 97 0.09 -15.88 -7.97
N LEU A 98 1.38 -15.66 -7.71
CA LEU A 98 1.91 -15.16 -6.43
C LEU A 98 1.56 -13.70 -6.18
N PHE A 99 1.17 -12.92 -7.19
CA PHE A 99 0.65 -11.56 -7.00
C PHE A 99 -0.54 -11.52 -6.03
N ARG A 100 -1.37 -12.57 -6.00
CA ARG A 100 -2.49 -12.74 -5.03
C ARG A 100 -1.99 -12.80 -3.58
N CYS A 101 -0.75 -13.23 -3.37
CA CYS A 101 -0.06 -13.22 -2.08
C CYS A 101 0.57 -11.87 -1.78
N CYS A 102 1.23 -11.25 -2.77
CA CYS A 102 1.84 -9.94 -2.63
C CYS A 102 0.79 -8.86 -2.30
N ASN A 103 -0.34 -8.85 -3.03
CA ASN A 103 -1.47 -7.97 -2.78
C ASN A 103 -1.97 -8.04 -1.32
N PHE A 104 -2.00 -9.24 -0.73
CA PHE A 104 -2.38 -9.39 0.68
C PHE A 104 -1.27 -8.99 1.66
N HIS A 105 0.00 -9.22 1.31
CA HIS A 105 1.16 -8.82 2.12
C HIS A 105 1.24 -7.29 2.26
N ASP A 106 1.06 -6.55 1.15
CA ASP A 106 0.98 -5.07 1.11
C ASP A 106 -0.03 -4.51 2.14
N VAL A 107 -1.26 -5.05 2.13
CA VAL A 107 -2.34 -4.59 3.02
C VAL A 107 -2.29 -5.20 4.42
N CYS A 108 -1.64 -6.35 4.61
CA CYS A 108 -1.36 -6.91 5.94
C CYS A 108 -0.38 -6.03 6.72
N PHE A 109 0.63 -5.46 6.04
CA PHE A 109 1.53 -4.45 6.63
C PHE A 109 0.77 -3.17 7.02
N SER A 110 -0.34 -2.88 6.34
CA SER A 110 -1.22 -1.72 6.58
C SER A 110 -2.35 -2.02 7.60
N ALA A 111 -2.56 -3.29 7.98
CA ALA A 111 -3.53 -3.66 9.00
C ALA A 111 -2.95 -3.33 10.39
N CYS A 112 -3.44 -2.25 11.01
CA CYS A 112 -2.91 -1.79 12.29
C CYS A 112 -2.99 -2.87 13.39
N GLY A 113 -1.87 -3.11 14.07
CA GLY A 113 -1.72 -4.11 15.12
C GLY A 113 -1.23 -5.48 14.65
N THR A 114 -0.92 -5.68 13.35
CA THR A 114 -0.22 -6.89 12.90
C THR A 114 1.24 -6.88 13.34
N THR A 115 1.84 -8.06 13.49
CA THR A 115 3.30 -8.19 13.54
C THR A 115 3.85 -8.48 12.15
N HIS A 116 5.10 -8.10 11.89
CA HIS A 116 5.79 -8.46 10.65
C HIS A 116 5.78 -9.98 10.44
N GLN A 117 6.08 -10.76 11.49
CA GLN A 117 6.03 -12.23 11.47
C GLN A 117 4.66 -12.78 11.02
N PHE A 118 3.55 -12.26 11.54
CA PHE A 118 2.21 -12.71 11.15
C PHE A 118 1.98 -12.54 9.63
N CYS A 119 2.38 -11.39 9.07
CA CYS A 119 2.24 -11.13 7.64
C CYS A 119 3.17 -11.99 6.79
N GLU A 120 4.41 -12.25 7.23
CA GLU A 120 5.31 -13.22 6.58
C GLU A 120 4.75 -14.65 6.61
N GLU A 121 4.10 -15.05 7.69
CA GLU A 121 3.50 -16.39 7.83
C GLU A 121 2.22 -16.56 7.00
N GLU A 122 1.37 -15.54 6.88
CA GLU A 122 0.26 -15.52 5.91
C GLU A 122 0.79 -15.55 4.47
N PHE A 123 1.82 -14.77 4.16
CA PHE A 123 2.45 -14.71 2.84
C PHE A 123 3.07 -16.05 2.44
N GLU A 124 3.83 -16.70 3.33
CA GLU A 124 4.38 -18.04 3.08
C GLU A 124 3.28 -19.10 2.95
N ARG A 125 2.21 -19.04 3.75
CA ARG A 125 1.04 -19.95 3.62
C ARG A 125 0.31 -19.75 2.30
N CYS A 126 0.15 -18.50 1.85
CA CYS A 126 -0.40 -18.15 0.54
C CYS A 126 0.44 -18.73 -0.60
N MET A 127 1.74 -18.45 -0.63
CA MET A 127 2.60 -18.94 -1.72
C MET A 127 2.68 -20.48 -1.73
N LYS A 128 2.59 -21.12 -0.55
CA LYS A 128 2.42 -22.58 -0.44
C LYS A 128 1.06 -23.10 -0.94
N ARG A 129 -0.02 -22.31 -0.90
CA ARG A 129 -1.31 -22.63 -1.56
C ARG A 129 -1.18 -22.50 -3.08
N VAL A 130 -0.77 -21.33 -3.58
CA VAL A 130 -0.60 -21.04 -5.02
C VAL A 130 0.31 -22.08 -5.69
N CYS A 131 1.51 -22.32 -5.16
CA CYS A 131 2.43 -23.32 -5.72
C CYS A 131 1.99 -24.80 -5.57
N LYS A 132 0.76 -25.11 -5.11
CA LYS A 132 0.15 -26.43 -5.34
C LYS A 132 -0.29 -26.60 -6.79
N LYS A 133 -0.83 -25.55 -7.40
CA LYS A 133 -1.35 -25.47 -8.77
C LYS A 133 -1.13 -24.04 -9.33
N PRO A 134 0.11 -23.63 -9.65
CA PRO A 134 0.37 -22.28 -10.16
C PRO A 134 -0.12 -22.13 -11.60
N ASP A 135 -0.43 -20.90 -12.02
CA ASP A 135 -1.13 -20.62 -13.28
C ASP A 135 -0.37 -21.09 -14.52
N SER A 136 0.96 -20.92 -14.56
CA SER A 136 1.83 -21.46 -15.63
C SER A 136 2.13 -22.98 -15.51
N GLY A 137 1.56 -23.68 -14.52
CA GLY A 137 1.85 -25.09 -14.21
C GLY A 137 3.26 -25.37 -13.65
N LYS A 138 4.18 -24.40 -13.71
CA LYS A 138 5.61 -24.52 -13.36
C LYS A 138 5.86 -24.56 -11.85
N LYS A 139 5.58 -25.73 -11.27
CA LYS A 139 5.53 -25.97 -9.82
C LYS A 139 6.89 -25.90 -9.09
N LYS A 140 8.02 -26.17 -9.76
CA LYS A 140 9.34 -26.05 -9.12
C LYS A 140 9.79 -24.59 -9.09
N GLU A 141 9.54 -23.90 -10.18
CA GLU A 141 9.90 -22.51 -10.45
C GLU A 141 9.06 -21.55 -9.59
N CYS A 142 7.75 -21.81 -9.44
CA CYS A 142 6.89 -21.14 -8.46
C CYS A 142 7.47 -21.23 -7.05
N LYS A 143 7.85 -22.45 -6.61
CA LYS A 143 8.46 -22.65 -5.28
C LYS A 143 9.78 -21.91 -5.12
N ALA A 144 10.64 -21.91 -6.14
CA ALA A 144 11.89 -21.17 -6.10
C ALA A 144 11.67 -19.65 -6.01
N LYS A 145 10.73 -19.10 -6.80
CA LYS A 145 10.30 -17.70 -6.76
C LYS A 145 9.74 -17.33 -5.39
N ALA A 146 8.86 -18.17 -4.83
CA ALA A 146 8.27 -17.99 -3.51
C ALA A 146 9.30 -18.03 -2.37
N SER A 147 10.25 -18.98 -2.41
CA SER A 147 11.34 -19.04 -1.42
C SER A 147 12.25 -17.82 -1.48
N LEU A 148 12.55 -17.31 -2.68
CA LEU A 148 13.31 -16.07 -2.86
C LEU A 148 12.53 -14.86 -2.31
N MET A 149 11.26 -14.72 -2.67
CA MET A 149 10.39 -13.65 -2.17
C MET A 149 10.33 -13.66 -0.64
N LYS A 150 10.02 -14.81 -0.03
CA LYS A 150 10.00 -14.98 1.43
C LYS A 150 11.34 -14.66 2.10
N GLY A 151 12.47 -15.04 1.48
CA GLY A 151 13.79 -14.70 1.98
C GLY A 151 14.03 -13.18 2.04
N LEU A 152 13.60 -12.45 1.01
CA LEU A 152 13.73 -11.00 0.93
C LEU A 152 12.76 -10.28 1.91
N THR A 153 11.48 -10.67 1.93
CA THR A 153 10.48 -10.03 2.81
C THR A 153 10.73 -10.33 4.29
N SER A 154 11.19 -11.54 4.63
CA SER A 154 11.54 -11.86 6.02
C SER A 154 12.85 -11.20 6.47
N GLY A 155 13.79 -10.92 5.55
CA GLY A 155 15.05 -10.24 5.86
C GLY A 155 14.95 -8.71 5.95
N PHE A 156 14.16 -8.08 5.07
CA PHE A 156 14.11 -6.62 4.92
C PHE A 156 12.72 -6.01 5.20
N GLY A 157 11.66 -6.80 5.23
CA GLY A 157 10.28 -6.34 5.35
C GLY A 157 9.94 -5.65 6.68
N GLY A 158 10.68 -5.90 7.76
CA GLY A 158 10.40 -5.34 9.08
C GLY A 158 10.41 -3.80 9.14
N ALA A 159 11.31 -3.14 8.38
CA ALA A 159 11.35 -1.69 8.30
C ALA A 159 10.16 -1.10 7.54
N PHE A 160 9.74 -1.78 6.46
CA PHE A 160 8.54 -1.42 5.69
C PHE A 160 7.27 -1.66 6.51
N HIS A 161 7.15 -2.79 7.21
CA HIS A 161 6.05 -3.10 8.13
C HIS A 161 5.91 -2.02 9.20
N TYR A 162 6.99 -1.69 9.91
CA TYR A 162 6.99 -0.64 10.94
C TYR A 162 6.61 0.75 10.38
N THR A 163 7.03 1.06 9.14
CA THR A 163 6.65 2.31 8.46
C THR A 163 5.17 2.34 8.11
N SER A 164 4.62 1.24 7.56
CA SER A 164 3.19 1.10 7.31
C SER A 164 2.38 1.19 8.61
N GLN A 165 2.79 0.50 9.68
CA GLN A 165 2.11 0.60 10.99
C GLN A 165 2.06 2.04 11.53
N LYS A 166 3.09 2.87 11.32
CA LYS A 166 3.05 4.31 11.65
C LYS A 166 2.08 5.11 10.76
N ALA A 167 1.88 4.69 9.51
CA ALA A 167 0.81 5.23 8.66
C ALA A 167 -0.59 4.75 9.10
N SER A 168 -0.73 3.52 9.58
CA SER A 168 -2.02 2.88 9.88
C SER A 168 -2.57 3.10 11.29
N CYS A 169 -1.70 3.23 12.28
CA CYS A 169 -2.08 3.26 13.70
C CYS A 169 -2.07 4.65 14.33
N THR A 170 -2.86 4.82 15.38
CA THR A 170 -2.69 5.85 16.41
C THR A 170 -2.54 5.18 17.78
N CYS A 171 -2.15 5.92 18.81
CA CYS A 171 -1.85 5.38 20.13
C CYS A 171 -2.92 5.77 21.16
N ALA A 172 -3.72 4.79 21.59
CA ALA A 172 -4.66 4.94 22.68
C ALA A 172 -3.92 5.07 24.02
N ALA A 173 -4.33 6.03 24.86
CA ALA A 173 -3.60 6.40 26.08
C ALA A 173 -3.64 5.32 27.20
N THR A 174 -4.61 4.40 27.15
CA THR A 174 -4.74 3.27 28.07
C THR A 174 -5.35 2.06 27.35
N GLY A 175 -5.20 0.87 27.92
CA GLY A 175 -5.90 -0.33 27.42
C GLY A 175 -7.43 -0.23 27.46
N ASP A 176 -8.00 0.68 28.24
CA ASP A 176 -9.45 0.92 28.33
C ASP A 176 -9.94 1.80 27.19
N ALA A 177 -9.20 2.87 26.88
CA ALA A 177 -9.40 3.64 25.66
C ALA A 177 -9.21 2.76 24.41
N ALA A 178 -8.22 1.85 24.44
CA ALA A 178 -7.96 0.93 23.35
C ALA A 178 -9.13 -0.03 23.08
N ARG A 179 -9.66 -0.70 24.13
CA ARG A 179 -10.84 -1.59 23.99
C ARG A 179 -12.04 -0.85 23.41
N LYS A 180 -12.32 0.38 23.88
CA LYS A 180 -13.38 1.21 23.34
C LYS A 180 -13.15 1.51 21.84
N HIS A 181 -11.95 1.95 21.49
CA HIS A 181 -11.60 2.29 20.09
C HIS A 181 -11.67 1.07 19.17
N HIS A 182 -11.20 -0.09 19.61
CA HIS A 182 -11.32 -1.35 18.84
C HIS A 182 -12.78 -1.74 18.59
N ARG A 183 -13.68 -1.48 19.55
CA ARG A 183 -15.14 -1.67 19.39
C ARG A 183 -15.72 -0.70 18.38
N GLU A 184 -15.46 0.59 18.50
CA GLU A 184 -15.94 1.63 17.59
C GLU A 184 -15.43 1.41 16.15
N TYR A 185 -14.18 0.97 15.99
CA TYR A 185 -13.60 0.63 14.68
C TYR A 185 -14.19 -0.66 14.08
N LEU A 186 -14.29 -1.75 14.85
CA LEU A 186 -14.85 -3.00 14.34
C LEU A 186 -16.35 -2.84 14.00
N GLN A 187 -17.10 -2.13 14.84
CA GLN A 187 -18.51 -1.85 14.65
C GLN A 187 -18.78 -1.07 13.36
N SER A 188 -17.99 -0.02 13.09
CA SER A 188 -18.14 0.79 11.88
C SER A 188 -17.65 0.08 10.62
N PHE A 189 -16.55 -0.68 10.70
CA PHE A 189 -16.09 -1.52 9.59
C PHE A 189 -17.14 -2.57 9.17
N LEU A 190 -17.73 -3.28 10.14
CA LEU A 190 -18.76 -4.28 9.85
C LEU A 190 -20.06 -3.62 9.36
N GLN A 191 -20.46 -2.46 9.90
CA GLN A 191 -21.61 -1.72 9.37
C GLN A 191 -21.45 -1.33 7.89
N GLU A 192 -20.23 -1.07 7.42
CA GLU A 192 -19.97 -0.71 6.02
C GLU A 192 -19.78 -1.92 5.09
N TYR A 193 -19.15 -3.01 5.54
CA TYR A 193 -18.74 -4.13 4.67
C TYR A 193 -19.34 -5.51 5.01
N ASP A 194 -19.98 -5.68 6.17
CA ASP A 194 -20.65 -6.93 6.58
C ASP A 194 -21.77 -6.64 7.59
N ALA A 195 -22.80 -5.90 7.15
CA ALA A 195 -23.85 -5.40 8.04
C ALA A 195 -24.65 -6.51 8.76
N ALA A 196 -24.58 -7.75 8.28
CA ALA A 196 -25.18 -8.92 8.93
C ALA A 196 -24.35 -9.45 10.11
N ALA A 197 -23.04 -9.23 10.12
CA ALA A 197 -22.14 -9.55 11.24
C ALA A 197 -21.95 -8.37 12.23
N ALA A 198 -22.60 -7.23 11.96
CA ALA A 198 -22.41 -5.96 12.68
C ALA A 198 -23.28 -5.80 13.94
N ASP A 199 -23.76 -6.88 14.54
CA ASP A 199 -24.49 -6.81 15.81
C ASP A 199 -23.53 -6.63 17.01
N ASP A 200 -23.98 -5.91 18.04
CA ASP A 200 -23.20 -5.61 19.25
C ASP A 200 -22.60 -6.87 19.91
N GLY A 201 -23.38 -7.97 19.94
CA GLY A 201 -22.97 -9.22 20.57
C GLY A 201 -21.87 -9.93 19.79
N ARG A 202 -21.93 -9.93 18.45
CA ARG A 202 -20.88 -10.46 17.59
C ARG A 202 -19.62 -9.59 17.60
N VAL A 203 -19.76 -8.26 17.63
CA VAL A 203 -18.64 -7.33 17.77
C VAL A 203 -17.88 -7.59 19.08
N ASP A 204 -18.58 -7.68 20.22
CA ASP A 204 -17.94 -7.96 21.51
C ASP A 204 -17.35 -9.39 21.58
N ALA A 205 -18.05 -10.39 21.01
CA ALA A 205 -17.54 -11.77 20.93
C ALA A 205 -16.27 -11.88 20.05
N LEU A 206 -16.21 -11.16 18.93
CA LEU A 206 -15.03 -11.08 18.07
C LEU A 206 -13.85 -10.45 18.80
N LEU A 207 -14.05 -9.32 19.48
CA LEU A 207 -12.97 -8.66 20.22
C LEU A 207 -12.50 -9.49 21.43
N GLN A 208 -13.38 -10.24 22.07
CA GLN A 208 -12.99 -11.18 23.12
C GLN A 208 -12.26 -12.43 22.55
N LYS A 209 -12.63 -12.92 21.35
CA LYS A 209 -11.93 -14.00 20.61
C LYS A 209 -10.52 -13.59 20.17
N TRP A 210 -10.35 -12.32 19.79
CA TRP A 210 -9.11 -11.76 19.22
C TRP A 210 -8.38 -10.80 20.17
N ARG A 211 -8.63 -10.87 21.47
CA ARG A 211 -8.05 -9.95 22.46
C ARG A 211 -6.52 -10.01 22.49
N GLY A 212 -5.86 -8.87 22.29
CA GLY A 212 -4.40 -8.77 22.13
C GLY A 212 -3.86 -9.24 20.77
N ARG A 213 -4.76 -9.51 19.81
CA ARG A 213 -4.50 -9.97 18.43
C ARG A 213 -5.46 -9.29 17.44
N GLU A 214 -5.97 -8.12 17.79
CA GLU A 214 -7.00 -7.38 17.05
C GLU A 214 -6.52 -7.01 15.63
N GLY A 215 -5.21 -6.79 15.44
CA GLY A 215 -4.63 -6.60 14.12
C GLY A 215 -4.71 -7.82 13.19
N GLU A 216 -4.69 -9.05 13.71
CA GLU A 216 -4.93 -10.25 12.91
C GLU A 216 -6.39 -10.37 12.47
N LEU A 217 -7.33 -9.97 13.34
CA LEU A 217 -8.75 -9.84 13.01
C LEU A 217 -8.94 -8.82 11.89
N TYR A 218 -8.34 -7.64 11.99
CA TYR A 218 -8.41 -6.61 10.94
C TYR A 218 -7.76 -7.06 9.64
N ALA A 219 -6.61 -7.74 9.67
CA ALA A 219 -5.99 -8.31 8.49
C ALA A 219 -6.88 -9.36 7.80
N ARG A 220 -7.59 -10.21 8.57
CA ARG A 220 -8.55 -11.18 8.03
C ARG A 220 -9.79 -10.52 7.44
N LEU A 221 -10.30 -9.47 8.08
CA LEU A 221 -11.40 -8.65 7.55
C LEU A 221 -10.99 -7.94 6.24
N VAL A 222 -9.77 -7.41 6.16
CA VAL A 222 -9.20 -6.86 4.92
C VAL A 222 -9.05 -7.95 3.84
N LYS A 223 -8.63 -9.16 4.20
CA LYS A 223 -8.55 -10.29 3.25
C LYS A 223 -9.92 -10.68 2.66
N LYS A 224 -10.98 -10.62 3.48
CA LYS A 224 -12.35 -11.01 3.10
C LYS A 224 -13.10 -9.90 2.36
N HIS A 225 -12.97 -8.64 2.79
CA HIS A 225 -13.79 -7.51 2.29
C HIS A 225 -12.99 -6.48 1.46
N GLY A 226 -11.66 -6.57 1.43
CA GLY A 226 -10.80 -5.53 0.85
C GLY A 226 -10.97 -5.30 -0.65
N GLN A 227 -11.59 -6.22 -1.40
CA GLN A 227 -12.00 -5.97 -2.79
C GLN A 227 -12.95 -4.76 -2.93
N HIS A 228 -13.64 -4.35 -1.87
CA HIS A 228 -14.54 -3.20 -1.86
C HIS A 228 -13.86 -1.85 -1.56
N PHE A 229 -12.62 -1.83 -1.03
CA PHE A 229 -11.99 -0.59 -0.53
C PHE A 229 -10.48 -0.47 -0.74
N VAL A 230 -9.75 -1.57 -1.00
CA VAL A 230 -8.32 -1.54 -1.27
C VAL A 230 -8.09 -1.02 -2.68
N ARG A 231 -7.20 -0.04 -2.82
CA ARG A 231 -6.79 0.50 -4.11
C ARG A 231 -5.70 -0.37 -4.73
N PHE A 232 -6.06 -1.14 -5.74
CA PHE A 232 -5.11 -1.90 -6.55
C PHE A 232 -4.51 -0.98 -7.63
N VAL A 233 -3.17 -0.91 -7.70
CA VAL A 233 -2.45 0.00 -8.61
C VAL A 233 -1.73 -0.80 -9.69
N ASP A 234 -2.18 -0.67 -10.93
CA ASP A 234 -1.61 -1.27 -12.16
C ASP A 234 -1.51 -2.82 -12.14
N ILE A 235 -2.41 -3.47 -11.39
CA ILE A 235 -2.44 -4.92 -11.12
C ILE A 235 -3.88 -5.47 -11.08
N GLU A 236 -4.01 -6.80 -11.10
CA GLU A 236 -5.28 -7.50 -10.89
C GLU A 236 -5.75 -7.43 -9.42
N ALA A 237 -7.05 -7.16 -9.24
CA ALA A 237 -7.69 -6.84 -7.96
C ALA A 237 -8.10 -8.07 -7.13
N GLU A 238 -7.17 -9.01 -6.90
CA GLU A 238 -7.46 -10.27 -6.20
C GLU A 238 -6.49 -10.57 -5.05
N PHE A 239 -7.00 -11.15 -3.97
CA PHE A 239 -6.23 -11.76 -2.88
C PHE A 239 -6.35 -13.29 -2.96
N ASP A 240 -5.39 -14.02 -2.40
CA ASP A 240 -5.49 -15.47 -2.26
C ASP A 240 -6.67 -15.89 -1.39
N ASN A 241 -7.69 -16.42 -2.07
CA ASN A 241 -8.88 -17.02 -1.48
C ASN A 241 -8.48 -18.26 -0.68
N ALA A 242 -8.21 -18.05 0.60
CA ALA A 242 -8.14 -19.09 1.61
C ALA A 242 -9.45 -19.90 1.60
N SER A 243 -9.41 -21.21 1.85
CA SER A 243 -10.63 -22.04 1.81
C SER A 243 -11.66 -21.54 2.82
N GLU A 244 -12.95 -21.81 2.60
CA GLU A 244 -14.05 -21.27 3.43
C GLU A 244 -13.84 -21.50 4.95
N SER A 245 -13.23 -22.64 5.31
CA SER A 245 -12.81 -22.98 6.68
C SER A 245 -11.71 -22.10 7.31
N GLU A 246 -11.00 -21.28 6.53
CA GLU A 246 -10.07 -20.25 7.00
C GLU A 246 -10.76 -18.86 7.15
N GLN A 247 -12.03 -18.74 6.72
CA GLN A 247 -12.81 -17.49 6.69
C GLN A 247 -13.81 -17.34 7.86
N GLU A 248 -13.93 -18.32 8.76
CA GLU A 248 -14.81 -18.29 9.94
C GLU A 248 -14.31 -17.30 11.04
N LEU A 249 -14.63 -16.03 10.81
CA LEU A 249 -14.41 -14.89 11.71
C LEU A 249 -15.36 -14.89 12.90
#